data_AF-A0AAD6CEE2-F1
#
_entry.id   AF-A0AAD6CEE2-F1
#
_cell.length_a   1.000
_cell.length_b   1.000
_cell.length_c   1.000
_cell.angle_alpha   90.00
_cell.angle_beta   90.00
_cell.angle_gamma   90.00
#
_symmetry.space_group_name_H-M   'P 1'
#
loop_
_entity.id
_entity.type
_entity.pdbx_description
1 polymer ?
#
loop_
_entity_poly.entity_id
_entity_poly.type
_entity_poly.pdbx_seq_one_letter_code
_entity_poly.pdbx_strand_id
1 'polypeptide(L)'
;MRPIVDPQSREPDGPFPLDGKDLNSATDEALATLLTTAPILHQLGGTTVVRLSKTLVMNGGGSVITSEAEMLRLIASRATIRAPRVYHAFQCWNNLSRDSQGKIAAQVAEMIQEMQSIELSKPGPIGGGPCRGLFFTDYSAGPFMDTAEMEAWFNHKLEICKSAHKAPEDVPPFCFIKFVLIHHGISPRNLILDQHEQVWLIDWAYSGAYPPVFESAALSILVFH
;
A
#
# COMPACT_ATOMS: atom_id res chain seq x y z
N MET A 1 -16.28 7.20 -6.24
CA MET A 1 -16.61 6.25 -5.16
C MET A 1 -17.42 6.99 -4.10
N ARG A 2 -18.52 6.43 -3.59
CA ARG A 2 -19.32 7.06 -2.52
C ARG A 2 -18.88 6.47 -1.17
N PRO A 3 -18.81 7.29 -0.10
CA PRO A 3 -18.46 6.78 1.22
C PRO A 3 -19.55 5.86 1.77
N ILE A 4 -19.13 4.80 2.46
CA ILE A 4 -20.03 3.88 3.18
C ILE A 4 -20.15 4.35 4.63
N VAL A 5 -21.37 4.34 5.17
CA VAL A 5 -21.67 4.72 6.55
C VAL A 5 -22.78 3.80 7.05
N ASP A 6 -22.59 3.25 8.25
CA ASP A 6 -23.64 2.59 9.02
C ASP A 6 -24.45 3.66 9.79
N PRO A 7 -25.78 3.77 9.61
CA PRO A 7 -26.60 4.70 10.37
C PRO A 7 -26.44 4.58 11.90
N GLN A 8 -26.28 3.35 12.42
CA GLN A 8 -26.16 3.09 13.86
C GLN A 8 -24.86 3.66 14.45
N SER A 9 -23.84 3.85 13.62
CA SER A 9 -22.56 4.45 14.05
C SER A 9 -22.73 5.86 14.61
N ARG A 10 -23.80 6.59 14.23
CA ARG A 10 -24.05 7.97 14.67
C ARG A 10 -25.02 8.06 15.85
N GLU A 11 -25.58 6.95 16.31
CA GLU A 11 -26.46 6.95 17.46
C GLU A 11 -25.68 7.31 18.73
N PRO A 12 -26.22 8.14 19.64
CA PRO A 12 -25.51 8.51 20.88
C PRO A 12 -25.32 7.33 21.84
N ASP A 13 -26.31 6.44 21.88
CA ASP A 13 -26.40 5.30 22.80
C ASP A 13 -26.52 3.97 22.06
N GLY A 14 -25.92 3.89 20.86
CA GLY A 14 -25.89 2.65 20.07
C GLY A 14 -25.14 1.52 20.80
N PRO A 15 -25.42 0.24 20.48
CA PRO A 15 -24.74 -0.89 21.09
C PRO A 15 -23.30 -1.01 20.57
N PHE A 16 -22.37 -0.27 21.18
CA PHE A 16 -20.98 -0.25 20.76
C PHE A 16 -20.15 -1.35 21.45
N PRO A 17 -19.20 -1.98 20.74
CA PRO A 17 -18.54 -3.21 21.20
C PRO A 17 -17.67 -3.04 22.45
N LEU A 18 -17.18 -1.83 22.72
CA LEU A 18 -16.32 -1.50 23.87
C LEU A 18 -16.99 -0.56 24.89
N ASP A 19 -18.30 -0.33 24.82
CA ASP A 19 -18.99 0.41 25.87
C ASP A 19 -18.87 -0.32 27.22
N GLY A 20 -18.37 0.40 28.24
CA GLY A 20 -18.15 -0.14 29.58
C GLY A 20 -16.97 -1.12 29.71
N LYS A 21 -16.17 -1.32 28.66
CA LYS A 21 -14.98 -2.19 28.68
C LYS A 21 -13.69 -1.35 28.77
N ASP A 22 -12.68 -1.87 29.47
CA ASP A 22 -11.35 -1.26 29.46
C ASP A 22 -10.66 -1.55 28.12
N LEU A 23 -10.23 -0.50 27.43
CA LEU A 23 -9.52 -0.62 26.16
C LEU A 23 -8.21 -1.44 26.31
N ASN A 24 -7.52 -1.32 27.45
CA ASN A 24 -6.27 -2.04 27.68
C ASN A 24 -6.45 -3.56 27.83
N SER A 25 -7.69 -4.02 27.97
CA SER A 25 -8.01 -5.45 28.02
C SER A 25 -8.22 -6.09 26.64
N ALA A 26 -8.36 -5.28 25.59
CA ALA A 26 -8.52 -5.76 24.22
C ALA A 26 -7.15 -6.04 23.59
N THR A 27 -6.99 -7.22 22.99
CA THR A 27 -5.77 -7.53 22.20
C THR A 27 -5.82 -6.87 20.83
N ASP A 28 -4.66 -6.75 20.18
CA ASP A 28 -4.55 -6.20 18.83
C ASP A 28 -5.39 -7.01 17.81
N GLU A 29 -5.47 -8.33 17.98
CA GLU A 29 -6.30 -9.22 17.15
C GLU A 29 -7.80 -8.96 17.36
N ALA A 30 -8.22 -8.74 18.61
CA ALA A 30 -9.60 -8.38 18.91
C ALA A 30 -9.95 -7.00 18.32
N LEU A 31 -9.06 -6.02 18.44
CA LEU A 31 -9.23 -4.71 17.83
C LEU A 31 -9.27 -4.80 16.30
N ALA A 32 -8.40 -5.59 15.67
CA ALA A 32 -8.43 -5.83 14.23
C ALA A 32 -9.75 -6.46 13.77
N THR A 33 -10.31 -7.39 14.56
CA THR A 33 -11.64 -7.97 14.30
C THR A 33 -12.76 -6.94 14.43
N LEU A 34 -12.65 -6.00 15.36
CA LEU A 34 -13.63 -4.90 15.49
C LEU A 34 -13.60 -3.94 14.28
N LEU A 35 -12.49 -3.84 13.55
CA LEU A 35 -12.41 -2.97 12.36
C LEU A 35 -13.39 -3.41 11.27
N THR A 36 -13.70 -4.70 11.19
CA THR A 36 -14.60 -5.28 10.17
C THR A 36 -16.01 -5.53 10.68
N THR A 37 -16.22 -5.54 12.00
CA THR A 37 -17.50 -5.91 12.63
C THR A 37 -18.20 -4.76 13.36
N ALA A 38 -17.48 -3.72 13.77
CA ALA A 38 -18.06 -2.58 14.46
C ALA A 38 -18.77 -1.59 13.51
N PRO A 39 -19.73 -0.79 14.01
CA PRO A 39 -20.46 0.17 13.17
C PRO A 39 -19.53 1.14 12.44
N ILE A 40 -19.63 1.16 11.11
CA ILE A 40 -18.79 1.99 10.25
C ILE A 40 -19.25 3.45 10.31
N LEU A 41 -18.42 4.33 10.88
CA LEU A 41 -18.64 5.77 10.84
C LEU A 41 -18.38 6.35 9.45
N HIS A 42 -17.33 5.84 8.80
CA HIS A 42 -16.91 6.27 7.49
C HIS A 42 -15.99 5.23 6.87
N GLN A 43 -16.25 4.86 5.62
CA GLN A 43 -15.30 4.10 4.82
C GLN A 43 -15.20 4.71 3.43
N LEU A 44 -13.98 5.03 3.01
CA LEU A 44 -13.67 5.58 1.70
C LEU A 44 -12.27 5.15 1.28
N GLY A 45 -12.15 4.50 0.12
CA GLY A 45 -10.88 3.96 -0.34
C GLY A 45 -10.33 2.91 0.64
N GLY A 46 -9.03 3.01 0.94
CA GLY A 46 -8.32 2.11 1.86
C GLY A 46 -8.42 2.48 3.35
N THR A 47 -9.32 3.38 3.72
CA THR A 47 -9.51 3.86 5.10
C THR A 47 -10.91 3.51 5.60
N THR A 48 -10.96 2.86 6.76
CA THR A 48 -12.19 2.55 7.49
C THR A 48 -12.09 3.14 8.90
N VAL A 49 -13.10 3.92 9.27
CA VAL A 49 -13.30 4.44 10.61
C VAL A 49 -14.53 3.77 11.20
N VAL A 50 -14.34 3.06 12.31
CA VAL A 50 -15.43 2.41 13.06
C VAL A 50 -15.61 3.04 14.44
N ARG A 51 -16.83 2.96 14.96
CA ARG A 51 -17.13 3.38 16.32
C ARG A 51 -17.01 2.21 17.29
N LEU A 52 -16.14 2.34 18.29
CA LEU A 52 -15.90 1.31 19.29
C LEU A 52 -16.65 1.54 20.59
N SER A 53 -16.88 2.81 20.96
CA SER A 53 -17.66 3.20 22.13
C SER A 53 -18.30 4.57 21.91
N LYS A 54 -19.01 5.09 22.91
CA LYS A 54 -19.53 6.46 22.91
C LYS A 54 -18.44 7.52 22.64
N THR A 55 -17.20 7.26 23.08
CA THR A 55 -16.06 8.21 23.01
C THR A 55 -14.85 7.68 22.23
N LEU A 56 -14.86 6.41 21.81
CA LEU A 56 -13.75 5.77 21.11
C LEU A 56 -14.13 5.46 19.67
N VAL A 57 -13.21 5.81 18.78
CA VAL A 57 -13.22 5.44 17.37
C VAL A 57 -11.90 4.76 17.04
N MET A 58 -11.92 3.89 16.04
CA MET A 58 -10.72 3.28 15.50
C MET A 58 -10.65 3.56 14.01
N ASN A 59 -9.48 3.99 13.58
CA ASN A 59 -9.14 4.12 12.17
C ASN A 59 -8.22 2.95 11.79
N GLY A 60 -8.49 2.32 10.66
CA GLY A 60 -7.67 1.24 10.13
C GLY A 60 -7.84 1.06 8.61
N GLY A 61 -6.99 0.22 8.04
CA GLY A 61 -6.95 -0.06 6.60
C GLY A 61 -5.61 0.33 5.98
N GLY A 62 -5.39 -0.08 4.72
CA GLY A 62 -4.09 0.02 4.03
C GLY A 62 -3.55 1.44 3.85
N SER A 63 -4.39 2.47 4.02
CA SER A 63 -3.95 3.88 3.94
C SER A 63 -3.62 4.51 5.31
N VAL A 64 -3.82 3.80 6.42
CA VAL A 64 -3.53 4.30 7.77
C VAL A 64 -2.09 3.98 8.12
N ILE A 65 -1.34 5.00 8.56
CA ILE A 65 0.09 4.90 8.85
C ILE A 65 0.38 5.24 10.32
N THR A 66 1.30 4.51 10.94
CA THR A 66 1.66 4.69 12.36
C THR A 66 2.25 6.07 12.66
N SER A 67 2.87 6.72 11.68
CA SER A 67 3.40 8.08 11.84
C SER A 67 2.32 9.13 12.11
N GLU A 68 1.08 8.92 11.63
CA GLU A 68 -0.06 9.76 11.97
C GLU A 68 -0.35 9.72 13.49
N ALA A 69 -0.27 8.52 14.08
CA ALA A 69 -0.47 8.34 15.51
C ALA A 69 0.60 9.08 16.34
N GLU A 70 1.87 9.01 15.93
CA GLU A 70 2.95 9.76 16.57
C GLU A 70 2.78 11.28 16.42
N MET A 71 2.34 11.75 15.25
CA MET A 71 2.04 13.16 15.03
C MET A 71 0.91 13.65 15.94
N LEU A 72 -0.15 12.86 16.11
CA LEU A 72 -1.25 13.18 17.02
C LEU A 72 -0.79 13.21 18.49
N ARG A 73 0.07 12.28 18.90
CA ARG A 73 0.70 12.29 20.24
C ARG A 73 1.53 13.56 20.45
N LEU A 74 2.30 13.97 19.44
CA LEU A 74 3.10 15.20 19.49
C LEU A 74 2.21 16.44 19.64
N ILE A 75 1.18 16.58 18.79
CA ILE A 75 0.26 17.73 18.82
C ILE A 75 -0.46 17.80 20.18
N ALA A 76 -0.96 16.67 20.68
CA ALA A 76 -1.63 16.61 21.98
C ALA A 76 -0.72 17.05 23.15
N SER A 77 0.61 16.88 23.03
CA SER A 77 1.57 17.28 24.06
C SER A 77 2.11 18.70 23.94
N ARG A 78 2.03 19.33 22.76
CA ARG A 78 2.73 20.61 22.47
C ARG A 78 1.84 21.74 21.98
N ALA A 79 0.60 21.44 21.58
CA ALA A 79 -0.28 22.43 20.97
C ALA A 79 -1.66 22.44 21.65
N THR A 80 -2.33 23.58 21.59
CA THR A 80 -3.73 23.73 22.00
C THR A 80 -4.71 23.35 20.90
N ILE A 81 -4.23 22.75 19.81
CA ILE A 81 -5.03 22.31 18.68
C ILE A 81 -5.92 21.16 19.15
N ARG A 82 -7.24 21.29 18.92
CA ARG A 82 -8.19 20.19 19.15
C ARG A 82 -7.96 19.12 18.10
N ALA A 83 -7.22 18.09 18.46
CA ALA A 83 -6.97 16.89 17.66
C ALA A 83 -7.41 15.63 18.42
N PRO A 84 -7.70 14.52 17.72
CA PRO A 84 -7.96 13.24 18.37
C PRO A 84 -6.78 12.83 19.26
N ARG A 85 -7.09 12.27 20.44
CA ARG A 85 -6.07 11.64 21.30
C ARG A 85 -5.91 10.18 20.89
N VAL A 86 -4.68 9.77 20.66
CA VAL A 86 -4.34 8.35 20.41
C VAL A 86 -4.25 7.63 21.73
N TYR A 87 -5.06 6.58 21.89
CA TYR A 87 -5.00 5.67 23.03
C TYR A 87 -4.17 4.43 22.72
N HIS A 88 -4.34 3.87 21.53
CA HIS A 88 -3.63 2.67 21.07
C HIS A 88 -3.31 2.78 19.58
N ALA A 89 -2.19 2.22 19.16
CA ALA A 89 -1.77 2.16 17.76
C ALA A 89 -0.86 0.94 17.57
N PHE A 90 -1.14 0.13 16.56
CA PHE A 90 -0.43 -1.12 16.31
C PHE A 90 -0.39 -1.44 14.80
N GLN A 91 0.49 -2.35 14.42
CA GLN A 91 0.61 -2.89 13.07
C GLN A 91 0.46 -4.41 13.12
N CYS A 92 -0.41 -4.97 12.29
CA CYS A 92 -0.66 -6.41 12.30
C CYS A 92 0.58 -7.22 11.91
N TRP A 93 1.41 -6.72 10.98
CA TRP A 93 2.57 -7.46 10.47
C TRP A 93 3.58 -7.85 11.57
N ASN A 94 3.88 -6.94 12.49
CA ASN A 94 4.88 -7.17 13.54
C ASN A 94 4.39 -8.12 14.64
N ASN A 95 3.08 -8.32 14.74
CA ASN A 95 2.46 -9.24 15.70
C ASN A 95 2.33 -10.66 15.15
N LEU A 96 2.55 -10.86 13.85
CA LEU A 96 2.54 -12.20 13.25
C LEU A 96 3.77 -13.00 13.69
N SER A 97 3.59 -14.32 13.84
CA SER A 97 4.72 -15.23 14.06
C SER A 97 5.68 -15.20 12.87
N ARG A 98 6.96 -15.54 13.09
CA ARG A 98 7.93 -15.65 11.98
C ARG A 98 7.48 -16.66 10.92
N ASP A 99 6.79 -17.71 11.34
CA ASP A 99 6.25 -18.72 10.43
C ASP A 99 5.14 -18.14 9.56
N SER A 100 4.21 -17.37 10.15
CA SER A 100 3.15 -16.67 9.41
C SER A 100 3.74 -15.62 8.45
N GLN A 101 4.72 -14.82 8.91
CA GLN A 101 5.44 -13.88 8.05
C GLN A 101 6.12 -14.59 6.87
N GLY A 102 6.77 -15.74 7.13
CA GLY A 102 7.39 -16.57 6.11
C GLY A 102 6.39 -17.13 5.09
N LYS A 103 5.24 -17.62 5.54
CA LYS A 103 4.14 -18.08 4.67
C LYS A 103 3.60 -16.96 3.78
N ILE A 104 3.41 -15.76 4.34
CA ILE A 104 2.93 -14.60 3.58
C ILE A 104 3.97 -14.18 2.54
N ALA A 105 5.24 -14.12 2.92
CA ALA A 105 6.33 -13.81 1.99
C ALA A 105 6.41 -14.83 0.84
N ALA A 106 6.21 -16.12 1.14
CA ALA A 106 6.15 -17.18 0.12
C ALA A 106 4.99 -16.97 -0.85
N GLN A 107 3.77 -16.71 -0.35
CA GLN A 107 2.61 -16.40 -1.20
C GLN A 107 2.86 -15.19 -2.12
N VAL A 108 3.46 -14.12 -1.60
CA VAL A 108 3.80 -12.94 -2.42
C VAL A 108 4.83 -13.29 -3.50
N ALA A 109 5.83 -14.10 -3.17
CA ALA A 109 6.83 -14.56 -4.14
C ALA A 109 6.21 -15.44 -5.24
N GLU A 110 5.26 -16.30 -4.89
CA GLU A 110 4.49 -17.12 -5.83
C GLU A 110 3.65 -16.23 -6.77
N MET A 111 2.93 -15.24 -6.23
CA MET A 111 2.17 -14.27 -7.04
C MET A 111 3.07 -13.50 -8.02
N ILE A 112 4.27 -13.08 -7.60
CA ILE A 112 5.22 -12.43 -8.50
C ILE A 112 5.64 -13.37 -9.63
N GLN A 113 5.93 -14.63 -9.33
CA GLN A 113 6.29 -15.63 -10.35
C GLN A 113 5.13 -15.88 -11.33
N GLU A 114 3.90 -15.99 -10.83
CA GLU A 114 2.71 -16.15 -11.66
C GLU A 114 2.50 -14.94 -12.58
N MET A 115 2.56 -13.71 -12.06
CA MET A 115 2.48 -12.50 -12.88
C MET A 115 3.57 -12.46 -13.94
N GLN A 116 4.82 -12.75 -13.56
CA GLN A 116 5.95 -12.71 -14.50
C GLN A 116 5.95 -13.84 -15.53
N SER A 117 5.11 -14.87 -15.36
CA SER A 117 4.88 -15.90 -16.38
C SER A 117 4.00 -15.41 -17.54
N ILE A 118 3.30 -14.29 -17.34
CA ILE A 118 2.40 -13.69 -18.34
C ILE A 118 3.21 -12.69 -19.18
N GLU A 119 3.68 -13.13 -20.35
CA GLU A 119 4.37 -12.26 -21.30
C GLU A 119 3.39 -11.39 -22.10
N LEU A 120 3.74 -10.12 -22.27
CA LEU A 120 2.92 -9.11 -22.94
C LEU A 120 3.75 -8.42 -24.02
N SER A 121 3.15 -8.14 -25.18
CA SER A 121 3.89 -7.64 -26.35
C SER A 121 4.04 -6.14 -26.39
N LYS A 122 3.10 -5.38 -25.82
CA LYS A 122 3.10 -3.92 -25.84
C LYS A 122 3.49 -3.37 -24.47
N PRO A 123 4.54 -2.54 -24.35
CA PRO A 123 4.96 -2.00 -23.07
C PRO A 123 3.99 -0.95 -22.53
N GLY A 124 3.93 -0.85 -21.19
CA GLY A 124 3.09 0.11 -20.49
C GLY A 124 1.78 -0.47 -19.95
N PRO A 125 0.84 0.40 -19.53
CA PRO A 125 -0.41 -0.03 -18.90
C PRO A 125 -1.30 -0.85 -19.84
N ILE A 126 -1.93 -1.89 -19.28
CA ILE A 126 -2.96 -2.65 -20.00
C ILE A 126 -4.19 -1.73 -20.18
N GLY A 127 -4.66 -1.60 -21.42
CA GLY A 127 -5.68 -0.61 -21.80
C GLY A 127 -5.12 0.72 -22.29
N GLY A 128 -3.80 0.91 -22.24
CA GLY A 128 -3.11 2.10 -22.74
C GLY A 128 -3.07 3.27 -21.74
N GLY A 129 -2.69 4.45 -22.23
CA GLY A 129 -2.42 5.62 -21.41
C GLY A 129 -0.96 5.71 -20.93
N PRO A 130 -0.63 6.77 -20.18
CA PRO A 130 0.75 7.01 -19.79
C PRO A 130 1.19 6.08 -18.65
N CYS A 131 2.45 5.66 -18.69
CA CYS A 131 3.11 4.90 -17.65
C CYS A 131 3.29 5.75 -16.39
N ARG A 132 2.97 5.18 -15.23
CA ARG A 132 3.04 5.82 -13.91
C ARG A 132 3.70 4.89 -12.90
N GLY A 133 4.25 5.46 -11.84
CA GLY A 133 4.89 4.73 -10.77
C GLY A 133 6.36 5.10 -10.58
N LEU A 134 7.04 4.35 -9.71
CA LEU A 134 8.33 4.69 -9.12
C LEU A 134 9.44 5.01 -10.14
N PHE A 135 9.47 4.30 -11.27
CA PHE A 135 10.51 4.47 -12.30
C PHE A 135 10.15 5.48 -13.39
N PHE A 136 9.02 6.16 -13.26
CA PHE A 136 8.58 7.20 -14.17
C PHE A 136 8.59 8.56 -13.48
N THR A 137 8.59 9.64 -14.25
CA THR A 137 8.57 11.00 -13.68
C THR A 137 7.20 11.34 -13.11
N ASP A 138 7.10 12.38 -12.28
CA ASP A 138 5.81 12.92 -11.80
C ASP A 138 4.87 13.32 -12.95
N TYR A 139 5.43 13.63 -14.13
CA TYR A 139 4.69 13.93 -15.36
C TYR A 139 4.29 12.67 -16.16
N SER A 140 4.43 11.48 -15.59
CA SER A 140 4.25 10.18 -16.26
C SER A 140 5.26 9.96 -17.41
N ALA A 141 5.08 8.91 -18.22
CA ALA A 141 5.85 8.66 -19.44
C ALA A 141 5.02 7.92 -20.50
N GLY A 142 5.45 7.92 -21.76
CA GLY A 142 4.71 7.28 -22.85
C GLY A 142 3.35 7.96 -23.14
N PRO A 143 2.35 7.23 -23.66
CA PRO A 143 2.36 5.79 -23.97
C PRO A 143 3.46 5.44 -24.97
N PHE A 144 4.07 4.27 -24.80
CA PHE A 144 5.09 3.77 -25.70
C PHE A 144 4.46 2.85 -26.75
N MET A 145 4.93 2.94 -27.99
CA MET A 145 4.47 2.12 -29.10
C MET A 145 5.08 0.73 -29.04
N ASP A 146 6.38 0.65 -28.71
CA ASP A 146 7.16 -0.58 -28.71
C ASP A 146 8.32 -0.53 -27.69
N THR A 147 9.08 -1.63 -27.64
CA THR A 147 10.28 -1.79 -26.82
C THR A 147 11.29 -0.68 -27.04
N ALA A 148 11.54 -0.29 -28.30
CA ALA A 148 12.59 0.65 -28.65
C ALA A 148 12.26 2.05 -28.13
N GLU A 149 11.00 2.46 -28.16
CA GLU A 149 10.58 3.76 -27.63
C GLU A 149 10.73 3.83 -26.10
N MET A 150 10.33 2.78 -25.37
CA MET A 150 10.52 2.74 -23.91
C MET A 150 12.01 2.70 -23.55
N GLU A 151 12.81 1.89 -24.25
CA GLU A 151 14.25 1.81 -24.05
C GLU A 151 14.95 3.15 -24.31
N ALA A 152 14.62 3.82 -25.42
CA ALA A 152 15.15 5.14 -25.75
C ALA A 152 14.82 6.17 -24.66
N TRP A 153 13.60 6.12 -24.11
CA TRP A 153 13.20 7.00 -23.02
C TRP A 153 14.03 6.76 -21.75
N PHE A 154 14.20 5.50 -21.33
CA PHE A 154 15.02 5.15 -20.15
C PHE A 154 16.49 5.52 -20.34
N ASN A 155 17.05 5.26 -21.52
CA ASN A 155 18.43 5.62 -21.86
C ASN A 155 18.63 7.13 -21.89
N HIS A 156 17.67 7.89 -22.41
CA HIS A 156 17.71 9.34 -22.32
C HIS A 156 17.72 9.85 -20.86
N LYS A 157 16.92 9.23 -19.97
CA LYS A 157 16.96 9.56 -18.53
C LYS A 157 18.30 9.18 -17.88
N LEU A 158 18.88 8.04 -18.25
CA LEU A 158 20.21 7.64 -17.78
C LEU A 158 21.28 8.65 -18.19
N GLU A 159 21.27 9.13 -19.43
CA GLU A 159 22.23 10.14 -19.90
C GLU A 159 22.10 11.46 -19.14
N ILE A 160 20.87 11.90 -18.84
CA ILE A 160 20.65 13.06 -17.95
C ILE A 160 21.25 12.78 -16.56
N CYS A 161 20.99 11.61 -15.97
CA CYS A 161 21.55 11.24 -14.67
C CYS A 161 23.08 11.22 -14.66
N LYS A 162 23.74 10.72 -15.72
CA LYS A 162 25.21 10.75 -15.87
C LYS A 162 25.71 12.19 -15.93
N SER A 163 25.13 13.01 -16.80
CA SER A 163 25.50 14.44 -16.94
C SER A 163 25.33 15.26 -15.65
N ALA A 164 24.38 14.86 -14.79
CA ALA A 164 24.13 15.47 -13.49
C ALA A 164 24.91 14.80 -12.33
N HIS A 165 25.81 13.86 -12.64
CA HIS A 165 26.58 13.05 -11.68
C HIS A 165 25.69 12.33 -10.63
N LYS A 166 24.53 11.84 -11.07
CA LYS A 166 23.58 11.02 -10.31
C LYS A 166 23.65 9.53 -10.66
N ALA A 167 24.42 9.16 -11.69
CA ALA A 167 24.76 7.80 -12.05
C ALA A 167 26.24 7.74 -12.46
N PRO A 168 26.97 6.64 -12.21
CA PRO A 168 28.31 6.45 -12.75
C PRO A 168 28.33 6.49 -14.29
N GLU A 169 29.38 7.05 -14.87
CA GLU A 169 29.53 7.22 -16.33
C GLU A 169 29.59 5.86 -17.06
N ASP A 170 30.12 4.84 -16.40
CA ASP A 170 30.30 3.48 -16.92
C ASP A 170 29.05 2.59 -16.80
N VAL A 171 27.95 3.09 -16.22
CA VAL A 171 26.69 2.35 -16.20
C VAL A 171 26.23 2.09 -17.64
N PRO A 172 25.99 0.81 -18.02
CA PRO A 172 25.55 0.48 -19.37
C PRO A 172 24.13 1.01 -19.62
N PRO A 173 23.78 1.26 -20.90
CA PRO A 173 22.40 1.59 -21.25
C PRO A 173 21.47 0.42 -20.90
N PHE A 174 20.21 0.75 -20.63
CA PHE A 174 19.12 -0.21 -20.56
C PHE A 174 18.98 -0.94 -21.90
N CYS A 175 18.73 -2.24 -21.80
CA CYS A 175 18.43 -3.14 -22.90
C CYS A 175 17.25 -4.02 -22.47
N PHE A 176 16.06 -3.78 -23.02
CA PHE A 176 14.83 -4.49 -22.63
C PHE A 176 14.53 -5.62 -23.59
N ILE A 177 14.50 -6.85 -23.07
CA ILE A 177 14.34 -8.07 -23.89
C ILE A 177 12.90 -8.56 -23.90
N LYS A 178 12.19 -8.41 -22.78
CA LYS A 178 10.81 -8.89 -22.62
C LYS A 178 10.02 -8.03 -21.65
N PHE A 179 8.70 -8.06 -21.82
CA PHE A 179 7.74 -7.42 -20.93
C PHE A 179 6.80 -8.47 -20.37
N VAL A 180 6.58 -8.39 -19.07
CA VAL A 180 5.70 -9.29 -18.34
C VAL A 180 4.71 -8.49 -17.51
N LEU A 181 3.67 -9.13 -17.00
CA LEU A 181 2.79 -8.46 -16.04
C LEU A 181 3.58 -8.13 -14.77
N ILE A 182 3.58 -6.85 -14.41
CA ILE A 182 4.24 -6.29 -13.23
C ILE A 182 3.22 -5.46 -12.46
N HIS A 183 3.16 -5.63 -11.14
CA HIS A 183 2.26 -4.88 -10.26
C HIS A 183 2.79 -3.47 -9.99
N HIS A 184 4.12 -3.33 -9.82
CA HIS A 184 4.83 -2.04 -9.73
C HIS A 184 4.60 -1.25 -8.44
N GLY A 185 3.86 -1.82 -7.49
CA GLY A 185 3.48 -1.19 -6.23
C GLY A 185 3.33 -2.17 -5.08
N ILE A 186 4.05 -3.29 -5.09
CA ILE A 186 3.97 -4.28 -4.00
C ILE A 186 4.55 -3.63 -2.72
N SER A 187 3.70 -3.54 -1.71
CA SER A 187 4.02 -2.96 -0.39
C SER A 187 2.95 -3.42 0.60
N PRO A 188 3.17 -3.36 1.92
CA PRO A 188 2.23 -3.94 2.89
C PRO A 188 0.85 -3.28 2.81
N ARG A 189 0.78 -1.99 2.42
CA ARG A 189 -0.47 -1.27 2.21
C ARG A 189 -1.35 -1.87 1.11
N ASN A 190 -0.75 -2.60 0.18
CA ASN A 190 -1.40 -3.20 -0.99
C ASN A 190 -1.59 -4.72 -0.82
N LEU A 191 -1.32 -5.25 0.38
CA LEU A 191 -1.58 -6.64 0.75
C LEU A 191 -2.69 -6.69 1.79
N ILE A 192 -3.73 -7.47 1.51
CA ILE A 192 -4.79 -7.79 2.48
C ILE A 192 -4.63 -9.25 2.87
N LEU A 193 -4.68 -9.53 4.18
CA LEU A 193 -4.80 -10.88 4.69
C LEU A 193 -6.26 -11.16 5.01
N ASP A 194 -6.77 -12.28 4.50
CA ASP A 194 -8.06 -12.78 4.96
C ASP A 194 -7.93 -13.57 6.28
N GLN A 195 -9.07 -14.04 6.79
CA GLN A 195 -9.17 -14.81 8.03
C GLN A 195 -8.44 -16.17 7.98
N HIS A 196 -7.98 -16.61 6.80
CA HIS A 196 -7.26 -17.85 6.57
C HIS A 196 -5.78 -17.61 6.20
N GLU A 197 -5.26 -16.41 6.52
CA GLU A 197 -3.90 -15.98 6.17
C GLU A 197 -3.61 -16.01 4.66
N GLN A 198 -4.63 -15.95 3.79
CA GLN A 198 -4.43 -15.82 2.36
C GLN A 198 -4.17 -14.37 2.00
N VAL A 199 -3.16 -14.16 1.15
CA VAL A 199 -2.77 -12.84 0.68
C VAL A 199 -3.64 -12.45 -0.51
N TRP A 200 -4.10 -11.21 -0.51
CA TRP A 200 -4.78 -10.57 -1.62
C TRP A 200 -3.99 -9.33 -2.04
N LEU A 201 -3.55 -9.29 -3.29
CA LEU A 201 -2.84 -8.15 -3.87
C LEU A 201 -3.84 -7.16 -4.48
N ILE A 202 -3.79 -5.91 -4.04
CA ILE A 202 -4.69 -4.83 -4.47
C ILE A 202 -3.91 -3.64 -5.05
N ASP A 203 -4.64 -2.65 -5.58
CA ASP A 203 -4.09 -1.40 -6.13
C ASP A 203 -3.20 -1.60 -7.37
N TRP A 204 -3.84 -2.12 -8.42
CA TRP A 204 -3.25 -2.42 -9.72
C TRP A 204 -3.11 -1.19 -10.64
N ALA A 205 -3.33 0.02 -10.13
CA ALA A 205 -3.42 1.24 -10.93
C ALA A 205 -2.14 1.57 -11.72
N TYR A 206 -0.99 1.07 -11.26
CA TYR A 206 0.31 1.24 -11.93
C TYR A 206 0.83 -0.03 -12.59
N SER A 207 0.03 -1.09 -12.59
CA SER A 207 0.37 -2.35 -13.22
C SER A 207 0.43 -2.25 -14.74
N GLY A 208 1.17 -3.15 -15.36
CA GLY A 208 1.27 -3.19 -16.82
C GLY A 208 2.35 -4.14 -17.31
N ALA A 209 2.63 -4.04 -18.61
CA ALA A 209 3.70 -4.76 -19.28
C ALA A 209 5.02 -4.00 -19.10
N TYR A 210 5.86 -4.49 -18.19
CA TYR A 210 7.15 -3.86 -17.85
C TYR A 210 8.28 -4.90 -17.80
N PRO A 211 9.56 -4.47 -17.84
CA PRO A 211 10.68 -5.38 -17.66
C PRO A 211 10.60 -6.11 -16.32
N PRO A 212 10.89 -7.43 -16.24
CA PRO A 212 10.75 -8.22 -15.00
C PRO A 212 11.49 -7.65 -13.79
N VAL A 213 12.63 -6.99 -14.04
CA VAL A 213 13.47 -6.38 -13.01
C VAL A 213 12.79 -5.23 -12.26
N PHE A 214 11.72 -4.64 -12.82
CA PHE A 214 11.03 -3.52 -12.17
C PHE A 214 10.40 -3.97 -10.84
N GLU A 215 9.88 -5.19 -10.72
CA GLU A 215 9.28 -5.64 -9.46
C GLU A 215 10.33 -5.78 -8.35
N SER A 216 11.46 -6.45 -8.64
CA SER A 216 12.53 -6.63 -7.66
C SER A 216 13.25 -5.32 -7.31
N ALA A 217 13.42 -4.43 -8.28
CA ALA A 217 13.95 -3.08 -8.05
C ALA A 217 13.01 -2.27 -7.15
N ALA A 218 11.70 -2.34 -7.37
CA ALA A 218 10.72 -1.61 -6.56
C ALA A 218 10.73 -2.11 -5.11
N LEU A 219 10.75 -3.43 -4.89
CA LEU A 219 10.87 -4.05 -3.57
C LEU A 219 12.17 -3.67 -2.84
N SER A 220 13.26 -3.44 -3.57
CA SER A 220 14.55 -3.05 -2.99
C SER A 220 14.60 -1.58 -2.55
N ILE A 221 13.86 -0.71 -3.26
CA ILE A 221 13.81 0.74 -2.96
C ILE A 221 12.77 1.03 -1.88
N LEU A 222 11.62 0.36 -1.94
CA LEU A 222 10.55 0.44 -0.96
C LEU A 222 10.94 -0.43 0.25
N VAL A 223 12.03 -0.06 0.93
CA VAL A 223 12.40 -0.71 2.19
C VAL A 223 11.20 -0.58 3.13
N PHE A 224 10.68 -1.74 3.54
CA PHE A 224 9.61 -1.88 4.52
C PHE A 224 10.06 -1.24 5.85
N HIS A 225 9.78 0.05 6.03
CA HIS A 225 9.95 0.80 7.27
C HIS A 225 8.63 0.91 8.03
#